data_AF-A0AA44ZNX9-F1
#
_entry.id   AF-A0AA44ZNX9-F1
#
_cell.length_a   1.000
_cell.length_b   1.000
_cell.length_c   1.000
_cell.angle_alpha   90.00
_cell.angle_beta   90.00
_cell.angle_gamma   90.00
#
_symmetry.space_group_name_H-M   'P 1'
#
loop_
_entity.id
_entity.type
_entity.pdbx_description
1 polymer ?
#
loop_
_entity_poly.entity_id
_entity_poly.type
_entity_poly.pdbx_seq_one_letter_code
_entity_poly.pdbx_strand_id
1 'polypeptide(L)'
;MTEQQLVDELENIAVATTDTMLAEGGFIPPPTMHMLCEDLGRHPYAGYVRTRPFYPGDDAHTAVEALGVVASFANASRLVLAWEQADLQIALQRPGELLPTGLVLVDVPRVGEHVVRWNPAELVQTGTRADGCPVVTASWGPTQRIPGGRLPAPVAAALELWRSPRAWSAVEIAEAYLDIEDDGYHMAWPVRPDDEPPQRWPLWRAVVEAIVTDPGQPQRSA
;
A
#
# COMPACT_ATOMS: atom_id res chain seq x y z
N MET A 1 -2.40 11.15 -17.89
CA MET A 1 -2.92 9.88 -17.38
C MET A 1 -4.01 10.20 -16.37
N THR A 2 -5.20 9.62 -16.49
CA THR A 2 -6.29 9.82 -15.52
C THR A 2 -6.02 9.04 -14.24
N GLU A 3 -6.69 9.36 -13.13
CA GLU A 3 -6.62 8.54 -11.91
C GLU A 3 -7.02 7.09 -12.17
N GLN A 4 -8.02 6.85 -13.01
CA GLN A 4 -8.45 5.49 -13.33
C GLN A 4 -7.35 4.70 -14.07
N GLN A 5 -6.65 5.34 -15.00
CA GLN A 5 -5.49 4.74 -15.68
C GLN A 5 -4.35 4.46 -14.70
N LEU A 6 -4.15 5.32 -13.70
CA LEU A 6 -3.18 5.07 -12.61
C LEU A 6 -3.57 3.87 -11.76
N VAL A 7 -4.85 3.72 -11.41
CA VAL A 7 -5.32 2.56 -10.64
C VAL A 7 -5.11 1.26 -11.44
N ASP A 8 -5.42 1.27 -12.74
CA ASP A 8 -5.18 0.11 -13.61
C ASP A 8 -3.69 -0.21 -13.73
N GLU A 9 -2.83 0.80 -13.79
CA GLU A 9 -1.37 0.60 -13.81
C GLU A 9 -0.84 0.06 -12.48
N LEU A 10 -1.34 0.56 -11.34
CA LEU A 10 -0.99 0.04 -10.02
C LEU A 10 -1.39 -1.43 -9.84
N GLU A 11 -2.51 -1.85 -10.42
CA GLU A 11 -2.90 -3.25 -10.48
C GLU A 11 -1.89 -4.09 -11.27
N ASN A 12 -1.51 -3.64 -12.47
CA ASN A 12 -0.50 -4.32 -13.28
C ASN A 12 0.85 -4.43 -12.55
N ILE A 13 1.28 -3.34 -11.89
CA ILE A 13 2.52 -3.29 -11.11
C ILE A 13 2.45 -4.28 -9.94
N ALA A 14 1.33 -4.34 -9.22
CA ALA A 14 1.19 -5.23 -8.07
C ALA A 14 1.20 -6.71 -8.49
N VAL A 15 0.58 -7.06 -9.63
CA VAL A 15 0.67 -8.40 -10.22
C VAL A 15 2.11 -8.73 -10.61
N ALA A 16 2.79 -7.85 -11.36
CA ALA A 16 4.17 -8.09 -11.80
C ALA A 16 5.17 -8.17 -10.62
N THR A 17 4.94 -7.37 -9.57
CA THR A 17 5.72 -7.42 -8.33
C THR A 17 5.53 -8.76 -7.64
N THR A 18 4.29 -9.25 -7.57
CA THR A 18 3.98 -10.57 -6.98
C THR A 18 4.68 -11.69 -7.75
N ASP A 19 4.61 -11.69 -9.08
CA ASP A 19 5.31 -12.69 -9.90
C ASP A 19 6.82 -12.69 -9.67
N THR A 20 7.41 -11.49 -9.57
CA THR A 20 8.85 -11.34 -9.30
C THR A 20 9.22 -11.91 -7.92
N MET A 21 8.48 -11.56 -6.88
CA MET A 21 8.75 -12.03 -5.51
C MET A 21 8.55 -13.54 -5.35
N LEU A 22 7.54 -14.11 -6.02
CA LEU A 22 7.32 -15.56 -6.04
C LEU A 22 8.47 -16.29 -6.74
N ALA A 23 8.96 -15.77 -7.86
CA ALA A 23 10.08 -16.35 -8.59
C ALA A 23 11.40 -16.24 -7.83
N GLU A 24 11.60 -15.15 -7.08
CA GLU A 24 12.82 -14.91 -6.31
C GLU A 24 12.89 -15.75 -5.03
N GLY A 25 11.78 -16.09 -4.39
CA GLY A 25 11.87 -16.91 -3.17
C GLY A 25 10.57 -17.43 -2.60
N GLY A 26 9.50 -17.46 -3.41
CA GLY A 26 8.16 -17.79 -2.92
C GLY A 26 7.61 -16.74 -1.95
N PHE A 27 8.12 -15.51 -2.02
CA PHE A 27 7.63 -14.40 -1.22
C PHE A 27 6.44 -13.73 -1.91
N ILE A 28 5.67 -12.99 -1.12
CA ILE A 28 4.53 -12.21 -1.56
C ILE A 28 4.68 -10.78 -1.04
N PRO A 29 4.16 -9.78 -1.77
CA PRO A 29 4.27 -8.40 -1.34
C PRO A 29 3.45 -8.18 -0.06
N PRO A 30 4.01 -7.48 0.94
CA PRO A 30 3.26 -7.13 2.13
C PRO A 30 2.17 -6.09 1.79
N PRO A 31 1.13 -5.95 2.63
CA PRO A 31 0.08 -4.96 2.42
C PRO A 31 0.64 -3.56 2.17
N THR A 32 0.22 -2.96 1.06
CA THR A 32 0.73 -1.67 0.56
C THR A 32 -0.43 -0.75 0.22
N MET A 33 -0.35 0.52 0.67
CA MET A 33 -1.31 1.57 0.37
C MET A 33 -0.65 2.63 -0.51
N HIS A 34 -1.17 2.79 -1.71
CA HIS A 34 -0.82 3.85 -2.65
C HIS A 34 -1.78 5.02 -2.50
N MET A 35 -1.24 6.24 -2.57
CA MET A 35 -1.97 7.47 -2.35
C MET A 35 -1.97 8.33 -3.60
N LEU A 36 -3.15 8.81 -3.97
CA LEU A 36 -3.33 9.84 -4.97
C LEU A 36 -3.85 11.11 -4.26
N CYS A 37 -3.31 12.26 -4.63
CA CYS A 37 -3.65 13.58 -4.11
C CYS A 37 -3.89 14.53 -5.29
N GLU A 38 -5.14 14.92 -5.50
CA GLU A 38 -5.51 15.89 -6.54
C GLU A 38 -4.77 17.23 -6.40
N ASP A 39 -4.44 17.64 -5.18
CA ASP A 39 -3.69 18.88 -4.88
C ASP A 39 -2.26 18.88 -5.46
N LEU A 40 -1.75 17.72 -5.91
CA LEU A 40 -0.48 17.60 -6.61
C LEU A 40 -0.58 17.87 -8.13
N GLY A 41 -1.76 18.25 -8.64
CA GLY A 41 -1.92 18.69 -10.02
C GLY A 41 -1.72 17.59 -11.07
N ARG A 42 -0.80 17.81 -12.03
CA ARG A 42 -0.64 16.98 -13.24
C ARG A 42 -0.24 15.53 -12.92
N HIS A 43 0.48 15.32 -11.82
CA HIS A 43 0.89 14.01 -11.35
C HIS A 43 0.27 13.75 -9.97
N PRO A 44 -0.93 13.18 -9.88
CA PRO A 44 -1.63 13.04 -8.60
C PRO A 44 -1.03 11.95 -7.71
N TYR A 45 -0.18 11.06 -8.23
CA TYR A 45 0.46 10.02 -7.42
C TYR A 45 1.40 10.63 -6.38
N ALA A 46 1.03 10.49 -5.11
CA ALA A 46 1.76 11.05 -3.98
C ALA A 46 2.89 10.15 -3.51
N GLY A 47 2.71 8.83 -3.58
CA GLY A 47 3.63 7.83 -3.04
C GLY A 47 2.90 6.62 -2.49
N TYR A 48 3.61 5.83 -1.69
CA TYR A 48 3.04 4.68 -1.00
C TYR A 48 3.60 4.50 0.41
N VAL A 49 2.83 3.80 1.24
CA VAL A 49 3.28 3.23 2.51
C VAL A 49 3.05 1.72 2.47
N ARG A 50 4.03 0.96 2.95
CA ARG A 50 4.02 -0.49 3.02
C ARG A 50 4.17 -0.90 4.48
N THR A 51 3.37 -1.88 4.89
CA THR A 51 3.42 -2.41 6.25
C THR A 51 4.83 -2.89 6.61
N ARG A 52 5.19 -2.69 7.88
CA ARG A 52 6.29 -3.38 8.53
C ARG A 52 6.02 -4.89 8.63
N PRO A 53 7.03 -5.74 8.89
CA PRO A 53 6.79 -7.10 9.37
C PRO A 53 5.94 -7.09 10.65
N PHE A 54 5.03 -8.05 10.78
CA PHE A 54 4.16 -8.17 11.94
C PHE A 54 3.92 -9.64 12.31
N TYR A 55 3.58 -9.85 13.58
CA TYR A 55 3.12 -11.14 14.09
C TYR A 55 1.63 -11.34 13.80
N PRO A 56 1.15 -12.60 13.70
CA PRO A 56 -0.27 -12.86 13.56
C PRO A 56 -1.11 -12.37 14.76
N GLY A 57 -2.37 -12.02 14.51
CA GLY A 57 -3.34 -11.56 15.51
C GLY A 57 -3.44 -10.03 15.56
N ASP A 58 -3.42 -9.48 16.77
CA ASP A 58 -3.61 -8.04 17.00
C ASP A 58 -2.52 -7.20 16.33
N ASP A 59 -1.27 -7.70 16.29
CA ASP A 59 -0.16 -6.98 15.65
C ASP A 59 -0.39 -6.81 14.14
N ALA A 60 -0.86 -7.85 13.44
CA ALA A 60 -1.27 -7.75 12.05
C ALA A 60 -2.44 -6.77 11.84
N HIS A 61 -3.37 -6.71 12.80
CA HIS A 61 -4.48 -5.75 12.74
C HIS A 61 -3.97 -4.31 12.81
N THR A 62 -3.17 -4.01 13.84
CA THR A 62 -2.55 -2.69 14.03
C THR A 62 -1.67 -2.33 12.85
N ALA A 63 -0.89 -3.29 12.34
CA ALA A 63 0.03 -3.06 11.24
C ALA A 63 -0.69 -2.50 9.99
N VAL A 64 -1.80 -3.13 9.61
CA VAL A 64 -2.58 -2.74 8.43
C VAL A 64 -3.42 -1.49 8.69
N GLU A 65 -4.00 -1.36 9.88
CA GLU A 65 -4.81 -0.19 10.26
C GLU A 65 -4.02 1.13 10.18
N ALA A 66 -2.77 1.12 10.66
CA ALA A 66 -1.94 2.33 10.73
C ALA A 66 -1.59 2.93 9.36
N LEU A 67 -1.73 2.17 8.26
CA LEU A 67 -1.58 2.72 6.90
C LEU A 67 -2.54 3.92 6.69
N GLY A 68 -3.71 3.91 7.34
CA GLY A 68 -4.68 4.99 7.29
C GLY A 68 -4.17 6.32 7.88
N VAL A 69 -3.19 6.29 8.80
CA VAL A 69 -2.57 7.51 9.37
C VAL A 69 -1.86 8.29 8.28
N VAL A 70 -1.06 7.61 7.46
CA VAL A 70 -0.27 8.22 6.38
C VAL A 70 -1.19 8.82 5.32
N ALA A 71 -2.20 8.07 4.91
CA ALA A 71 -3.22 8.58 4.00
C ALA A 71 -3.99 9.78 4.57
N SER A 72 -4.26 9.79 5.88
CA SER A 72 -4.95 10.89 6.56
C SER A 72 -4.13 12.17 6.50
N PHE A 73 -2.85 12.16 6.90
CA PHE A 73 -2.04 13.37 6.87
C PHE A 73 -1.68 13.81 5.46
N ALA A 74 -1.52 12.87 4.51
CA ALA A 74 -1.32 13.18 3.10
C ALA A 74 -2.58 13.79 2.46
N ASN A 75 -3.71 13.74 3.16
CA ASN A 75 -5.02 14.14 2.67
C ASN A 75 -5.33 13.54 1.28
N ALA A 76 -5.06 12.24 1.12
CA ALA A 76 -5.25 11.58 -0.17
C ALA A 76 -6.71 11.72 -0.66
N SER A 77 -6.87 12.03 -1.95
CA SER A 77 -8.16 12.09 -2.64
C SER A 77 -8.65 10.70 -3.03
N ARG A 78 -7.73 9.76 -3.21
CA ARG A 78 -8.02 8.37 -3.58
C ARG A 78 -6.91 7.45 -3.09
N LEU A 79 -7.29 6.25 -2.67
CA LEU A 79 -6.37 5.22 -2.22
C LEU A 79 -6.47 3.98 -3.09
N VAL A 80 -5.35 3.29 -3.25
CA VAL A 80 -5.30 1.91 -3.76
C VAL A 80 -4.56 1.06 -2.74
N LEU A 81 -5.24 0.11 -2.11
CA LEU A 81 -4.61 -0.82 -1.17
C LEU A 81 -4.46 -2.18 -1.85
N ALA A 82 -3.30 -2.81 -1.74
CA ALA A 82 -3.01 -4.13 -2.31
C ALA A 82 -2.49 -5.09 -1.24
N TRP A 83 -2.94 -6.35 -1.27
CA TRP A 83 -2.44 -7.43 -0.41
C TRP A 83 -2.70 -8.81 -1.03
N GLU A 84 -1.91 -9.82 -0.64
CA GLU A 84 -2.23 -11.23 -0.94
C GLU A 84 -3.25 -11.75 0.07
N GLN A 85 -4.35 -12.32 -0.45
CA GLN A 85 -5.54 -12.62 0.34
C GLN A 85 -5.31 -13.72 1.38
N ALA A 86 -4.66 -14.82 1.02
CA ALA A 86 -4.46 -15.93 1.94
C ALA A 86 -3.55 -15.52 3.11
N ASP A 87 -2.45 -14.84 2.81
CA ASP A 87 -1.47 -14.36 3.78
C ASP A 87 -2.08 -13.38 4.77
N LEU A 88 -2.85 -12.40 4.29
CA LEU A 88 -3.54 -11.48 5.21
C LEU A 88 -4.54 -12.23 6.10
N GLN A 89 -5.27 -13.22 5.59
CA GLN A 89 -6.21 -14.00 6.43
C GLN A 89 -5.47 -14.85 7.48
N ILE A 90 -4.34 -15.46 7.11
CA ILE A 90 -3.47 -16.19 8.05
C ILE A 90 -2.96 -15.26 9.13
N ALA A 91 -2.42 -14.10 8.73
CA ALA A 91 -1.94 -13.08 9.65
C ALA A 91 -3.03 -12.59 10.60
N LEU A 92 -4.26 -12.43 10.13
CA LEU A 92 -5.39 -12.02 10.98
C LEU A 92 -5.98 -13.17 11.81
N GLN A 93 -5.34 -14.33 11.85
CA GLN A 93 -5.78 -15.54 12.55
C GLN A 93 -7.25 -15.87 12.28
N ARG A 94 -7.70 -15.72 11.03
CA ARG A 94 -9.05 -16.10 10.61
C ARG A 94 -9.02 -17.52 10.08
N PRO A 95 -9.37 -18.54 10.89
CA PRO A 95 -9.32 -19.92 10.44
C PRO A 95 -10.37 -20.16 9.34
N GLY A 96 -9.97 -20.88 8.30
CA GLY A 96 -10.83 -21.40 7.24
C GLY A 96 -10.14 -22.58 6.56
N GLU A 97 -10.89 -23.59 6.13
CA GLU A 97 -10.33 -24.83 5.58
C GLU A 97 -9.66 -24.63 4.21
N LEU A 98 -10.05 -23.59 3.47
CA LEU A 98 -9.46 -23.18 2.19
C LEU A 98 -9.45 -21.65 2.11
N LEU A 99 -8.25 -21.05 2.18
CA LEU A 99 -8.08 -19.63 1.96
C LEU A 99 -7.83 -19.40 0.46
N PRO A 100 -8.65 -18.60 -0.24
CA PRO A 100 -8.43 -18.31 -1.65
C PRO A 100 -7.11 -17.53 -1.81
N THR A 101 -6.24 -18.03 -2.68
CA THR A 101 -4.98 -17.39 -3.04
C THR A 101 -5.16 -16.41 -4.19
N GLY A 102 -4.45 -15.30 -4.12
CA GLY A 102 -4.52 -14.25 -5.12
C GLY A 102 -4.35 -12.86 -4.53
N LEU A 103 -4.24 -11.90 -5.43
CA LEU A 103 -4.00 -10.50 -5.10
C LEU A 103 -5.34 -9.75 -5.04
N VAL A 104 -5.59 -9.09 -3.92
CA VAL A 104 -6.69 -8.13 -3.79
C VAL A 104 -6.12 -6.74 -3.96
N LEU A 105 -6.79 -5.92 -4.76
CA LEU A 105 -6.66 -4.47 -4.70
C LEU A 105 -8.00 -3.84 -4.32
N VAL A 106 -7.95 -2.74 -3.59
CA VAL A 106 -9.13 -1.94 -3.28
C VAL A 106 -8.90 -0.54 -3.77
N ASP A 107 -9.71 -0.14 -4.74
CA ASP A 107 -9.78 1.21 -5.27
C ASP A 107 -10.82 2.00 -4.47
N VAL A 108 -10.36 3.03 -3.75
CA VAL A 108 -11.18 3.77 -2.79
C VAL A 108 -11.14 5.26 -3.08
N PRO A 109 -12.20 5.85 -3.67
CA PRO A 109 -12.34 7.30 -3.71
C PRO A 109 -12.62 7.86 -2.31
N ARG A 110 -12.23 9.11 -2.05
CA ARG A 110 -12.50 9.79 -0.76
C ARG A 110 -13.99 9.80 -0.44
N VAL A 111 -14.80 10.10 -1.46
CA VAL A 111 -16.26 10.10 -1.39
C VAL A 111 -16.81 9.06 -2.36
N GLY A 112 -17.70 8.21 -1.87
CA GLY A 112 -18.34 7.16 -2.66
C GLY A 112 -17.94 5.75 -2.22
N GLU A 113 -18.39 4.78 -3.01
CA GLU A 113 -18.17 3.37 -2.76
C GLU A 113 -16.80 2.93 -3.30
N HIS A 114 -16.13 2.00 -2.59
CA HIS A 114 -14.91 1.37 -3.07
C HIS A 114 -15.21 0.20 -4.02
N VAL A 115 -14.21 -0.16 -4.82
CA VAL A 115 -14.28 -1.35 -5.68
C VAL A 115 -13.18 -2.32 -5.26
N VAL A 116 -13.58 -3.54 -4.89
CA VAL A 116 -12.63 -4.64 -4.69
C VAL A 116 -12.30 -5.23 -6.06
N ARG A 117 -11.01 -5.26 -6.38
CA ARG A 117 -10.44 -5.89 -7.56
C ARG A 117 -9.76 -7.17 -7.13
N TRP A 118 -10.31 -8.30 -7.54
CA TRP A 118 -9.80 -9.62 -7.17
C TRP A 118 -9.07 -10.24 -8.36
N ASN A 119 -7.80 -10.54 -8.16
CA ASN A 119 -6.93 -11.24 -9.11
C ASN A 119 -6.63 -12.63 -8.53
N PRO A 120 -7.49 -13.63 -8.80
CA PRO A 120 -7.28 -14.99 -8.31
C PRO A 120 -5.99 -15.57 -8.89
N ALA A 121 -5.27 -16.35 -8.10
CA ALA A 121 -4.08 -17.07 -8.55
C ALA A 121 -4.03 -18.48 -7.97
N GLU A 122 -3.59 -19.44 -8.78
CA GLU A 122 -3.09 -20.72 -8.27
C GLU A 122 -1.56 -20.63 -8.17
N LEU A 123 -1.01 -20.92 -6.98
CA LEU A 123 0.43 -20.93 -6.77
C LEU A 123 0.98 -22.32 -7.10
N VAL A 124 1.86 -22.39 -8.10
CA VAL A 124 2.44 -23.64 -8.59
C VAL A 124 3.95 -23.61 -8.40
N GLN A 125 4.49 -24.62 -7.71
CA GLN A 125 5.93 -24.83 -7.69
C GLN A 125 6.38 -25.40 -9.03
N THR A 126 7.17 -24.63 -9.78
CA THR A 126 7.63 -24.98 -11.13
C THR A 126 9.07 -25.45 -11.19
N GLY A 127 9.81 -25.31 -10.08
CA GLY A 127 11.19 -25.74 -10.02
C GLY A 127 11.84 -25.54 -8.66
N THR A 128 13.16 -25.50 -8.68
CA THR A 128 14.01 -25.27 -7.50
C THR A 128 15.23 -24.47 -7.94
N ARG A 129 15.55 -23.43 -7.18
CA ARG A 129 16.72 -22.57 -7.39
C ARG A 129 17.99 -23.31 -6.97
N ALA A 130 19.15 -22.74 -7.33
CA ALA A 130 20.45 -23.33 -7.03
C ALA A 130 20.76 -23.43 -5.52
N ASP A 131 20.10 -22.60 -4.70
CA ASP A 131 20.17 -22.61 -3.24
C ASP A 131 19.20 -23.62 -2.58
N GLY A 132 18.42 -24.36 -3.38
CA GLY A 132 17.43 -25.33 -2.90
C GLY A 132 16.05 -24.75 -2.61
N CYS A 133 15.84 -23.43 -2.76
CA CYS A 133 14.53 -22.82 -2.57
C CYS A 133 13.58 -23.15 -3.74
N PRO A 134 12.27 -23.37 -3.48
CA PRO A 134 11.31 -23.59 -4.54
C PRO A 134 11.18 -22.34 -5.44
N VAL A 135 11.03 -22.57 -6.74
CA VAL A 135 10.54 -21.53 -7.66
C VAL A 135 9.03 -21.67 -7.72
N VAL A 136 8.31 -20.64 -7.32
CA VAL A 136 6.85 -20.59 -7.35
C VAL A 136 6.42 -19.59 -8.42
N THR A 137 5.39 -19.94 -9.17
CA THR A 137 4.76 -19.03 -10.15
C THR A 137 3.27 -18.97 -9.90
N ALA A 138 2.67 -17.79 -10.08
CA ALA A 138 1.23 -17.64 -10.06
C ALA A 138 0.63 -17.95 -11.44
N SER A 139 -0.34 -18.85 -11.47
CA SER A 139 -1.26 -19.00 -12.60
C SER A 139 -2.48 -18.12 -12.34
N TRP A 140 -2.47 -16.92 -12.93
CA TRP A 140 -3.53 -15.93 -12.75
C TRP A 140 -4.83 -16.34 -13.45
N GLY A 141 -5.93 -16.29 -12.70
CA GLY A 141 -7.28 -16.46 -13.21
C GLY A 141 -7.88 -15.13 -13.71
N PRO A 142 -9.16 -15.15 -14.13
CA PRO A 142 -9.84 -13.95 -14.61
C PRO A 142 -10.07 -12.94 -13.47
N THR A 143 -9.61 -11.70 -13.67
CA THR A 143 -9.84 -10.59 -12.75
C THR A 143 -11.34 -10.31 -12.57
N GLN A 144 -11.74 -10.03 -11.33
CA GLN A 144 -13.11 -9.67 -10.96
C GLN A 144 -13.15 -8.28 -10.33
N ARG A 145 -14.24 -7.55 -10.55
CA ARG A 145 -14.49 -6.24 -9.94
C ARG A 145 -15.80 -6.29 -9.18
N ILE A 146 -15.74 -5.97 -7.89
CA ILE A 146 -16.85 -6.13 -6.95
C ILE A 146 -17.09 -4.76 -6.28
N PRO A 147 -18.03 -3.95 -6.80
CA PRO A 147 -18.45 -2.72 -6.14
C PRO A 147 -18.93 -3.02 -4.71
N GLY A 148 -18.45 -2.26 -3.73
CA GLY A 148 -18.82 -2.44 -2.32
C GLY A 148 -18.40 -3.80 -1.73
N GLY A 149 -17.43 -4.48 -2.34
CA GLY A 149 -16.96 -5.78 -1.87
C GLY A 149 -16.52 -5.75 -0.40
N ARG A 150 -16.69 -6.86 0.32
CA ARG A 150 -16.36 -6.92 1.76
C ARG A 150 -14.86 -6.73 1.98
N LEU A 151 -14.52 -5.97 3.02
CA LEU A 151 -13.15 -5.71 3.42
C LEU A 151 -12.81 -6.43 4.73
N PRO A 152 -11.56 -6.88 4.92
CA PRO A 152 -11.06 -7.25 6.24
C PRO A 152 -11.20 -6.08 7.23
N ALA A 153 -11.43 -6.40 8.51
CA ALA A 153 -11.61 -5.40 9.56
C ALA A 153 -10.50 -4.32 9.62
N PRO A 154 -9.19 -4.65 9.59
CA PRO A 154 -8.16 -3.62 9.68
C PRO A 154 -8.08 -2.76 8.41
N VAL A 155 -8.44 -3.31 7.24
CA VAL A 155 -8.55 -2.53 6.00
C VAL A 155 -9.69 -1.53 6.12
N ALA A 156 -10.86 -1.97 6.61
CA ALA A 156 -11.98 -1.06 6.85
C ALA A 156 -11.61 0.04 7.86
N ALA A 157 -10.93 -0.31 8.96
CA ALA A 157 -10.46 0.64 9.96
C ALA A 157 -9.47 1.67 9.40
N ALA A 158 -8.50 1.23 8.57
CA ALA A 158 -7.58 2.14 7.87
C ALA A 158 -8.33 3.16 7.00
N LEU A 159 -9.36 2.71 6.27
CA LEU A 159 -10.17 3.60 5.43
C LEU A 159 -11.05 4.55 6.24
N GLU A 160 -11.59 4.11 7.37
CA GLU A 160 -12.33 4.96 8.31
C GLU A 160 -11.43 6.04 8.92
N LEU A 161 -10.21 5.67 9.34
CA LEU A 161 -9.21 6.59 9.86
C LEU A 161 -8.82 7.66 8.82
N TRP A 162 -8.58 7.26 7.59
CA TRP A 162 -8.29 8.19 6.49
C TRP A 162 -9.48 9.11 6.15
N ARG A 163 -10.70 8.57 6.15
CA ARG A 163 -11.91 9.36 5.84
C ARG A 163 -12.28 10.33 6.96
N SER A 164 -11.91 10.02 8.20
CA SER A 164 -12.20 10.85 9.36
C SER A 164 -11.58 12.25 9.18
N PRO A 165 -12.40 13.32 9.20
CA PRO A 165 -11.90 14.69 9.06
C PRO A 165 -10.91 15.02 10.18
N ARG A 166 -9.68 15.37 9.82
CA ARG A 166 -8.64 15.80 10.75
C ARG A 166 -7.82 16.92 10.11
N ALA A 167 -7.61 18.00 10.86
CA ALA A 167 -6.63 19.00 10.52
C ALA A 167 -5.30 18.61 11.16
N TRP A 168 -4.26 18.49 10.34
CA TRP A 168 -2.91 18.15 10.78
C TRP A 168 -2.03 19.40 10.80
N SER A 169 -1.38 19.67 11.92
CA SER A 169 -0.31 20.67 12.00
C SER A 169 1.02 20.11 11.48
N ALA A 170 1.98 20.98 11.15
CA ALA A 170 3.29 20.55 10.66
C ALA A 170 4.03 19.63 11.65
N VAL A 171 3.90 19.92 12.95
CA VAL A 171 4.52 19.12 14.03
C VAL A 171 3.87 17.74 14.11
N GLU A 172 2.54 17.66 14.11
CA GLU A 172 1.85 16.36 14.16
C GLU A 172 2.16 15.49 12.93
N ILE A 173 2.32 16.10 11.74
CA ILE A 173 2.72 15.36 10.53
C ILE A 173 4.12 14.79 10.71
N ALA A 174 5.06 15.59 11.21
CA ALA A 174 6.44 15.15 11.42
C ALA A 174 6.51 14.03 12.47
N GLU A 175 5.82 14.18 13.60
CA GLU A 175 5.74 13.15 14.65
C GLU A 175 5.14 11.86 14.09
N ALA A 176 3.97 11.92 13.44
CA ALA A 176 3.34 10.73 12.88
C ALA A 176 4.18 10.08 11.77
N TYR A 177 4.90 10.86 10.96
CA TYR A 177 5.80 10.32 9.96
C TYR A 177 6.95 9.54 10.61
N LEU A 178 7.61 10.15 11.59
CA LEU A 178 8.75 9.55 12.28
C LEU A 178 8.34 8.33 13.11
N ASP A 179 7.20 8.39 13.80
CA ASP A 179 6.68 7.24 14.56
C ASP A 179 6.41 6.04 13.64
N ILE A 180 5.78 6.27 12.48
CA ILE A 180 5.52 5.22 11.48
C ILE A 180 6.83 4.68 10.89
N GLU A 181 7.82 5.54 10.62
CA GLU A 181 9.13 5.09 10.13
C GLU A 181 9.92 4.30 11.18
N ASP A 182 9.92 4.75 12.44
CA ASP A 182 10.59 4.09 13.57
C ASP A 182 9.95 2.73 13.91
N ASP A 183 8.63 2.60 13.71
CA ASP A 183 7.93 1.31 13.78
C ASP A 183 8.34 0.36 12.63
N GLY A 184 9.03 0.85 11.60
CA GLY A 184 9.59 0.04 10.52
C GLY A 184 8.71 -0.06 9.28
N TYR A 185 7.72 0.84 9.13
CA TYR A 185 6.98 0.95 7.87
C TYR A 185 7.87 1.52 6.79
N HIS A 186 7.68 1.05 5.56
CA HIS A 186 8.43 1.55 4.43
C HIS A 186 7.58 2.54 3.64
N MET A 187 8.02 3.80 3.60
CA MET A 187 7.38 4.87 2.83
C MET A 187 8.27 5.29 1.68
N ALA A 188 7.67 5.54 0.51
CA ALA A 188 8.40 6.12 -0.60
C ALA A 188 7.57 7.18 -1.31
N TRP A 189 8.25 8.27 -1.64
CA TRP A 189 7.65 9.43 -2.27
C TRP A 189 8.44 9.76 -3.54
N PRO A 190 7.80 9.82 -4.72
CA PRO A 190 8.48 10.09 -5.97
C PRO A 190 9.07 11.51 -5.99
N VAL A 191 10.20 11.64 -6.68
CA VAL A 191 10.76 12.94 -7.05
C VAL A 191 9.83 13.60 -8.06
N ARG A 192 9.57 14.90 -7.88
CA ARG A 192 8.71 15.67 -8.79
C ARG A 192 9.52 16.14 -10.01
N PRO A 193 8.93 16.21 -11.20
CA PRO A 193 9.60 16.79 -12.37
C PRO A 193 9.97 18.27 -12.15
N ASP A 194 11.17 18.67 -12.58
CA ASP A 194 11.67 20.05 -12.46
C ASP A 194 10.89 21.07 -13.32
N ASP A 195 10.11 20.60 -14.30
CA ASP A 195 9.31 21.45 -15.21
C ASP A 195 7.97 21.90 -14.60
N GLU A 196 7.61 21.42 -13.41
CA GLU A 196 6.46 21.93 -12.69
C GLU A 196 6.85 23.22 -11.93
N PRO A 197 6.18 24.36 -12.19
CA PRO A 197 6.42 25.56 -11.39
C PRO A 197 6.23 25.21 -9.92
N PRO A 198 7.00 25.79 -8.98
CA PRO A 198 6.84 25.52 -7.55
C PRO A 198 5.42 25.90 -7.14
N GLN A 199 4.51 24.95 -7.24
CA GLN A 199 3.24 24.99 -6.57
C GLN A 199 3.56 25.12 -5.10
N ARG A 200 2.74 25.88 -4.39
CA ARG A 200 2.78 25.88 -2.94
C ARG A 200 2.39 24.46 -2.54
N TRP A 201 3.40 23.63 -2.27
CA TRP A 201 3.18 22.23 -1.95
C TRP A 201 2.18 22.12 -0.80
N PRO A 202 1.33 21.08 -0.81
CA PRO A 202 0.55 20.76 0.36
C PRO A 202 1.46 20.68 1.59
N LEU A 203 0.96 21.13 2.74
CA LEU A 203 1.75 21.21 3.98
C LEU A 203 2.50 19.90 4.27
N TRP A 204 1.81 18.75 4.15
CA TRP A 204 2.39 17.45 4.41
C TRP A 204 3.60 17.16 3.53
N ARG A 205 3.58 17.58 2.27
CA ARG A 205 4.66 17.31 1.32
C ARG A 205 5.89 18.14 1.64
N ALA A 206 5.70 19.40 2.02
CA ALA A 206 6.78 20.26 2.48
C ALA A 206 7.43 19.74 3.78
N VAL A 207 6.63 19.22 4.71
CA VAL A 207 7.12 18.59 5.95
C VAL A 207 7.93 17.32 5.63
N VAL A 208 7.36 16.40 4.84
CA VAL A 208 8.03 15.14 4.46
C VAL A 208 9.33 15.41 3.71
N GLU A 209 9.36 16.35 2.76
CA GLU A 209 10.60 16.68 2.07
C GLU A 209 11.65 17.26 3.02
N ALA A 210 11.25 18.14 3.95
CA ALA A 210 12.18 18.68 4.94
C ALA A 210 12.80 17.59 5.82
N ILE A 211 12.04 16.54 6.16
CA ILE A 211 12.55 15.37 6.90
C ILE A 211 13.50 14.55 6.03
N VAL A 212 13.08 14.17 4.81
CA VAL A 212 13.85 13.29 3.91
C VAL A 212 15.14 13.95 3.42
N THR A 213 15.16 15.27 3.29
CA THR A 213 16.33 16.03 2.82
C THR A 213 17.23 16.55 3.94
N ASP A 214 16.88 16.33 5.22
CA ASP A 214 17.71 16.76 6.35
C ASP A 214 19.06 16.00 6.34
N PRO A 215 20.19 16.69 6.09
CA PRO A 215 21.51 16.07 6.04
C PRO A 215 22.01 15.52 7.40
N GLY A 216 21.25 15.72 8.49
CA GLY A 216 21.56 15.22 9.83
C GLY A 216 21.09 13.79 10.13
N GLN A 217 20.19 13.21 9.32
CA GLN A 217 19.82 11.79 9.47
C GLN A 217 20.83 10.90 8.74
N PRO A 218 21.44 9.89 9.41
CA PRO A 218 22.26 8.92 8.70
C PRO A 218 21.39 8.26 7.63
N GLN A 219 21.84 8.25 6.37
CA GLN A 219 21.24 7.44 5.31
C GLN A 219 21.23 5.98 5.79
N ARG A 220 20.10 5.54 6.36
CA ARG A 220 19.90 4.16 6.80
C ARG A 220 19.47 3.38 5.56
N SER A 221 20.36 2.50 5.14
CA SER A 221 20.35 1.82 3.85
C SER A 221 19.05 1.07 3.56
N ALA A 222 18.64 1.14 2.29
CA ALA A 222 17.63 0.30 1.66
C ALA A 222 18.01 -1.19 1.64
#